data_AF-A0AAN7U161-F1
#
_entry.id   AF-A0AAN7U161-F1
#
_cell.length_a   1.000
_cell.length_b   1.000
_cell.length_c   1.000
_cell.angle_alpha   90.00
_cell.angle_beta   90.00
_cell.angle_gamma   90.00
#
_symmetry.space_group_name_H-M   'P 1'
#
loop_
_entity.id
_entity.type
_entity.pdbx_description
1 polymer ?
#
loop_
_entity_poly.entity_id
_entity_poly.type
_entity_poly.pdbx_seq_one_letter_code
_entity_poly.pdbx_strand_id
1 'polypeptide(L)'
;MITSKTTTHIKPFYLLCFISIIVPITFITTYTITEVIGDDDQIIPYISDTIDFAPESCIGTFGLSIIAFLMIIIVFIKHLIVKNNIVENEYSDDKREKKQLRFNRFSTSMGFISGLSMHGVSSFQFHNANLVHIIFAALFFLCGFIYLLTQTILDNKTSNNIPLKISIIRKILICISCLFIAYIITQFFIDNLAAIFEIISALSIFAYIITFFYEFSNLTLNIEFNKPIKKLNASGYCNIENN
;
A
#
# COMPACT_ATOMS: atom_id res chain seq x y z
N MET A 1 6.41 -24.52 32.99
CA MET A 1 6.31 -24.83 31.54
C MET A 1 7.39 -24.01 30.87
N ILE A 2 8.45 -24.63 30.32
CA ILE A 2 9.57 -23.89 29.71
C ILE A 2 9.20 -23.66 28.24
N THR A 3 9.30 -22.44 27.73
CA THR A 3 9.07 -22.10 26.32
C THR A 3 10.36 -21.50 25.75
N SER A 4 10.75 -21.91 24.54
CA SER A 4 11.85 -21.24 23.83
C SER A 4 11.30 -20.06 23.06
N LYS A 5 11.87 -18.87 23.26
CA LYS A 5 11.53 -17.65 22.51
C LYS A 5 12.65 -17.33 21.52
N THR A 6 12.29 -17.13 20.26
CA THR A 6 13.19 -16.59 19.23
C THR A 6 12.56 -15.33 18.67
N THR A 7 13.32 -14.23 18.66
CA THR A 7 12.86 -12.91 18.19
C THR A 7 13.60 -12.51 16.93
N THR A 8 12.86 -12.19 15.86
CA THR A 8 13.42 -11.63 14.63
C THR A 8 13.03 -10.16 14.52
N HIS A 9 14.00 -9.30 14.20
CA HIS A 9 13.80 -7.87 13.99
C HIS A 9 13.69 -7.57 12.50
N ILE A 10 12.58 -6.93 12.10
CA ILE A 10 12.36 -6.51 10.71
C ILE A 10 12.16 -5.00 10.68
N LYS A 11 12.90 -4.31 9.81
CA LYS A 11 12.70 -2.87 9.57
C LYS A 11 11.78 -2.67 8.37
N PRO A 12 10.58 -2.09 8.56
CA PRO A 12 9.65 -1.87 7.46
C PRO A 12 10.17 -0.83 6.46
N PHE A 13 11.19 -0.05 6.83
CA PHE A 13 11.97 0.83 5.94
C PHE A 13 12.34 0.17 4.59
N TYR A 14 12.84 -1.08 4.60
CA TYR A 14 13.27 -1.75 3.37
C TYR A 14 12.12 -1.98 2.38
N LEU A 15 10.90 -2.13 2.88
CA LEU A 15 9.70 -2.26 2.06
C LEU A 15 9.44 -0.99 1.24
N LEU A 16 9.63 0.18 1.87
CA LEU A 16 9.49 1.47 1.20
C LEU A 16 10.62 1.72 0.19
N CYS A 17 11.86 1.30 0.49
CA CYS A 17 12.93 1.35 -0.50
C CYS A 17 12.60 0.51 -1.74
N PHE A 18 12.09 -0.70 -1.52
CA PHE A 18 11.75 -1.60 -2.61
C PHE A 18 10.62 -1.02 -3.48
N ILE A 19 9.53 -0.51 -2.87
CA ILE A 19 8.43 0.08 -3.65
C ILE A 19 8.86 1.33 -4.41
N SER A 20 9.71 2.19 -3.82
CA SER A 20 10.23 3.40 -4.48
C SER A 20 11.11 3.10 -5.70
N ILE A 21 11.66 1.88 -5.80
CA ILE A 21 12.50 1.46 -6.93
C ILE A 21 11.66 0.71 -7.98
N ILE A 22 10.83 -0.24 -7.56
CA ILE A 22 10.08 -1.08 -8.51
C ILE A 22 8.97 -0.32 -9.26
N VAL A 23 8.34 0.69 -8.63
CA VAL A 23 7.33 1.54 -9.30
C VAL A 23 7.89 2.23 -10.54
N PRO A 24 8.96 3.05 -10.44
CA PRO A 24 9.51 3.71 -11.62
C PRO A 24 10.10 2.71 -12.62
N ILE A 25 10.74 1.62 -12.17
CA ILE A 25 11.24 0.58 -13.09
C ILE A 25 10.10 0.00 -13.92
N THR A 26 8.97 -0.33 -13.29
CA THR A 26 7.81 -0.90 -13.99
C THR A 26 7.30 0.07 -15.05
N PHE A 27 6.97 1.31 -14.67
CA PHE A 27 6.40 2.28 -15.60
C PHE A 27 7.36 2.71 -16.71
N ILE A 28 8.65 2.90 -16.41
CA ILE A 28 9.64 3.26 -17.45
C ILE A 28 9.78 2.10 -18.45
N THR A 29 9.80 0.86 -17.96
CA THR A 29 9.93 -0.33 -18.82
C THR A 29 8.72 -0.48 -19.73
N THR A 30 7.51 -0.40 -19.19
CA THR A 30 6.28 -0.58 -19.96
C THR A 30 6.08 0.54 -20.98
N TYR A 31 6.33 1.80 -20.57
CA TYR A 31 6.34 2.95 -21.49
C TYR A 31 7.34 2.77 -22.64
N THR A 32 8.59 2.38 -22.32
CA THR A 32 9.64 2.22 -23.33
C THR A 32 9.27 1.13 -24.35
N ILE A 33 8.67 0.03 -23.89
CA ILE A 33 8.24 -1.05 -24.78
C ILE A 33 7.10 -0.59 -25.69
N THR A 34 6.10 0.09 -25.13
CA THR A 34 4.95 0.64 -25.88
C THR A 34 5.43 1.56 -27.01
N GLU A 35 6.34 2.48 -26.69
CA GLU A 35 6.93 3.44 -27.64
C GLU A 35 7.74 2.73 -28.74
N VAL A 36 8.52 1.70 -28.39
CA VAL A 36 9.37 0.98 -29.34
C VAL A 36 8.54 0.13 -30.31
N ILE A 37 7.43 -0.44 -29.85
CA ILE A 37 6.54 -1.26 -30.68
C ILE A 37 5.59 -0.37 -31.50
N GLY A 38 5.20 0.79 -30.97
CA GLY A 38 4.23 1.68 -31.57
C GLY A 38 2.79 1.24 -31.32
N ASP A 39 2.52 0.68 -30.13
CA ASP A 39 1.18 0.20 -29.76
C ASP A 39 0.24 1.32 -29.29
N ASP A 40 0.74 2.55 -29.11
CA ASP A 40 -0.06 3.74 -28.86
C ASP A 40 0.45 4.93 -29.69
N ASP A 41 -0.49 5.68 -30.27
CA ASP A 41 -0.24 6.84 -31.14
C ASP A 41 -0.37 8.19 -30.39
N GLN A 42 -0.63 8.17 -29.07
CA GLN A 42 -0.82 9.40 -28.31
C GLN A 42 0.50 10.09 -28.01
N ILE A 43 0.46 11.42 -27.94
CA ILE A 43 1.62 12.24 -27.56
C ILE A 43 1.99 11.99 -26.09
N ILE A 44 0.97 11.75 -25.25
CA ILE A 44 1.11 11.40 -23.84
C ILE A 44 0.16 10.22 -23.58
N PRO A 45 0.66 8.97 -23.61
CA PRO A 45 -0.16 7.80 -23.33
C PRO A 45 -0.68 7.83 -21.89
N TYR A 46 -1.85 7.26 -21.67
CA TYR A 46 -2.31 6.91 -20.33
C TYR A 46 -1.38 5.84 -19.72
N ILE A 47 -1.32 5.76 -18.39
CA ILE A 47 -0.60 4.66 -17.72
C ILE A 47 -1.23 3.32 -18.15
N SER A 48 -2.55 3.27 -18.22
CA SER A 48 -3.30 2.09 -18.67
C SER A 48 -2.92 1.64 -20.09
N ASP A 49 -2.63 2.57 -20.99
CA ASP A 49 -2.29 2.26 -22.38
C ASP A 49 -0.92 1.61 -22.46
N THR A 50 0.03 2.05 -21.63
CA THR A 50 1.38 1.44 -21.59
C THR A 50 1.40 -0.01 -21.07
N ILE A 51 0.26 -0.54 -20.61
CA ILE A 51 0.14 -1.91 -20.13
C ILE A 51 -1.00 -2.65 -20.85
N ASP A 52 -1.42 -2.17 -22.03
CA ASP A 52 -2.58 -2.71 -22.72
C ASP A 52 -2.23 -3.91 -23.61
N PHE A 53 -1.24 -3.84 -24.49
CA PHE A 53 -0.92 -4.92 -25.43
C PHE A 53 0.27 -5.77 -24.98
N ALA A 54 0.46 -6.94 -25.60
CA ALA A 54 1.59 -7.81 -25.26
C ALA A 54 2.80 -7.43 -26.16
N PRO A 55 4.01 -7.34 -25.59
CA PRO A 55 4.46 -7.91 -24.32
C PRO A 55 4.43 -6.97 -23.09
N GLU A 56 4.21 -5.67 -23.24
CA GLU A 56 4.24 -4.68 -22.16
C GLU A 56 3.17 -4.92 -21.10
N SER A 57 2.00 -5.39 -21.48
CA SER A 57 0.93 -5.81 -20.56
C SER A 57 1.39 -6.93 -19.63
N CYS A 58 2.15 -7.91 -20.12
CA CYS A 58 2.64 -9.01 -19.28
C CYS A 58 3.63 -8.49 -18.21
N ILE A 59 4.51 -7.58 -18.61
CA ILE A 59 5.47 -6.94 -17.70
C ILE A 59 4.75 -5.99 -16.73
N GLY A 60 3.78 -5.23 -17.23
CA GLY A 60 2.93 -4.32 -16.48
C GLY A 60 2.10 -5.06 -15.43
N THR A 61 1.40 -6.13 -15.81
CA THR A 61 0.66 -7.00 -14.88
C THR A 61 1.60 -7.56 -13.82
N PHE A 62 2.77 -8.08 -14.18
CA PHE A 62 3.73 -8.63 -13.22
C PHE A 62 4.21 -7.57 -12.23
N GLY A 63 4.69 -6.43 -12.72
CA GLY A 63 5.20 -5.34 -11.89
C GLY A 63 4.13 -4.72 -11.00
N LEU A 64 2.98 -4.35 -11.58
CA LEU A 64 1.86 -3.73 -10.84
C LEU A 64 1.22 -4.70 -9.85
N SER A 65 1.18 -6.00 -10.12
CA SER A 65 0.72 -6.98 -9.14
C SER A 65 1.63 -7.01 -7.91
N ILE A 66 2.96 -7.02 -8.11
CA ILE A 66 3.91 -6.93 -6.99
C ILE A 66 3.70 -5.62 -6.23
N ILE A 67 3.62 -4.48 -6.93
CA ILE A 67 3.39 -3.16 -6.33
C ILE A 67 2.09 -3.16 -5.51
N ALA A 68 1.00 -3.70 -6.04
CA ALA A 68 -0.29 -3.80 -5.37
C ALA A 68 -0.21 -4.57 -4.06
N PHE A 69 0.48 -5.72 -4.04
CA PHE A 69 0.67 -6.48 -2.80
C PHE A 69 1.55 -5.74 -1.79
N LEU A 70 2.63 -5.09 -2.24
CA LEU A 70 3.48 -4.27 -1.36
C LEU A 70 2.69 -3.11 -0.75
N MET A 71 1.83 -2.45 -1.55
CA MET A 71 0.93 -1.39 -1.09
C MET A 71 0.01 -1.88 0.02
N ILE A 72 -0.60 -3.06 -0.13
CA ILE A 72 -1.45 -3.67 0.90
C ILE A 72 -0.66 -3.92 2.18
N ILE A 73 0.58 -4.44 2.08
CA ILE A 73 1.44 -4.67 3.25
C ILE A 73 1.80 -3.33 3.93
N ILE A 74 2.14 -2.29 3.16
CA ILE A 74 2.46 -0.96 3.70
C ILE A 74 1.25 -0.38 4.44
N VAL A 75 0.05 -0.45 3.84
CA VAL A 75 -1.20 -0.01 4.45
C VAL A 75 -1.46 -0.77 5.76
N PHE A 76 -1.21 -2.08 5.78
CA PHE A 76 -1.34 -2.89 6.99
C PHE A 76 -0.35 -2.50 8.08
N ILE A 77 0.93 -2.30 7.75
CA ILE A 77 1.91 -1.83 8.73
C ILE A 77 1.51 -0.45 9.26
N LYS A 78 1.06 0.46 8.38
CA LYS A 78 0.57 1.78 8.76
C LYS A 78 -0.64 1.70 9.70
N HIS A 79 -1.56 0.75 9.46
CA HIS A 79 -2.67 0.48 10.38
C HIS A 79 -2.18 0.14 11.79
N LEU A 80 -1.16 -0.71 11.91
CA LEU A 80 -0.59 -1.12 13.20
C LEU A 80 0.08 0.07 13.91
N ILE A 81 0.81 0.91 13.19
CA ILE A 81 1.45 2.12 13.73
C ILE A 81 0.39 3.06 14.30
N VAL A 82 -0.65 3.36 13.52
CA VAL A 82 -1.72 4.26 13.95
C VAL A 82 -2.47 3.68 15.15
N LYS A 83 -2.73 2.37 15.14
CA LYS A 83 -3.36 1.67 16.27
C LYS A 83 -2.50 1.83 17.55
N ASN A 84 -1.18 1.64 17.45
CA ASN A 84 -0.27 1.82 18.57
C ASN A 84 -0.31 3.27 19.09
N ASN A 85 -0.20 4.25 18.18
CA ASN A 85 -0.25 5.67 18.52
C ASN A 85 -1.58 6.10 19.16
N ILE A 86 -2.70 5.45 18.83
CA ILE A 86 -4.00 5.69 19.47
C ILE A 86 -3.99 5.18 20.91
N VAL A 87 -3.49 3.96 21.13
CA VAL A 87 -3.48 3.31 22.44
C VAL A 87 -2.50 3.99 23.40
N GLU A 88 -1.34 4.46 22.91
CA GLU A 88 -0.35 5.18 23.71
C GLU A 88 -0.76 6.63 24.04
N ASN A 89 -1.85 7.14 23.45
CA ASN A 89 -2.26 8.52 23.67
C ASN A 89 -3.01 8.68 25.01
N GLU A 90 -2.25 8.96 26.08
CA GLU A 90 -2.70 9.06 27.48
C GLU A 90 -3.89 10.02 27.72
N TYR A 91 -4.16 10.95 26.80
CA TYR A 91 -5.25 11.94 26.92
C TYR A 91 -6.57 11.52 26.27
N SER A 92 -6.69 10.26 25.85
CA SER A 92 -7.89 9.75 25.16
C SER A 92 -8.82 9.01 26.13
N ASP A 93 -10.04 9.52 26.32
CA ASP A 93 -11.11 8.74 26.97
C ASP A 93 -11.50 7.52 26.09
N ASP A 94 -11.96 6.43 26.73
CA ASP A 94 -12.26 5.12 26.13
C ASP A 94 -13.19 5.24 24.91
N LYS A 95 -14.17 6.15 24.97
CA LYS A 95 -15.08 6.40 23.84
C LYS A 95 -14.38 7.00 22.62
N ARG A 96 -13.40 7.89 22.83
CA ARG A 96 -12.63 8.54 21.76
C ARG A 96 -11.66 7.54 21.13
N GLU A 97 -10.98 6.74 21.95
CA GLU A 97 -10.08 5.68 21.50
C GLU A 97 -10.82 4.71 20.58
N LYS A 98 -11.95 4.15 21.03
CA LYS A 98 -12.78 3.23 20.23
C LYS A 98 -13.21 3.84 18.91
N LYS A 99 -13.58 5.13 18.88
CA LYS A 99 -13.95 5.84 17.65
C LYS A 99 -12.77 5.94 16.69
N GLN A 100 -11.58 6.30 17.17
CA GLN A 100 -10.36 6.39 16.36
C GLN A 100 -9.93 5.02 15.82
N LEU A 101 -10.03 3.97 16.62
CA LEU A 101 -9.73 2.60 16.19
C LEU A 101 -10.67 2.13 15.07
N ARG A 102 -11.98 2.43 15.16
CA ARG A 102 -12.94 2.15 14.09
C ARG A 102 -12.62 2.95 12.83
N PHE A 103 -12.25 4.22 12.97
CA PHE A 103 -11.86 5.06 11.84
C PHE A 103 -10.56 4.59 11.18
N ASN A 104 -9.60 4.10 11.96
CA ASN A 104 -8.38 3.46 11.44
C ASN A 104 -8.69 2.20 10.64
N ARG A 105 -9.61 1.34 11.12
CA ARG A 105 -10.06 0.16 10.35
C ARG A 105 -10.72 0.56 9.03
N PHE A 106 -11.59 1.58 9.06
CA PHE A 106 -12.21 2.11 7.84
C PHE A 106 -11.18 2.63 6.83
N SER A 107 -10.25 3.48 7.29
CA SER A 107 -9.11 3.96 6.47
C SER A 107 -8.37 2.79 5.82
N THR A 108 -8.01 1.79 6.64
CA THR A 108 -7.28 0.60 6.19
C THR A 108 -8.05 -0.20 5.15
N SER A 109 -9.36 -0.38 5.32
CA SER A 109 -10.22 -1.03 4.32
C SER A 109 -10.18 -0.31 2.98
N MET A 110 -10.18 1.04 2.97
CA MET A 110 -10.07 1.82 1.74
C MET A 110 -8.70 1.63 1.07
N GLY A 111 -7.61 1.61 1.85
CA GLY A 111 -6.28 1.31 1.34
C GLY A 111 -6.16 -0.10 0.74
N PHE A 112 -6.78 -1.10 1.37
CA PHE A 112 -6.81 -2.48 0.84
C PHE A 112 -7.63 -2.58 -0.45
N ILE A 113 -8.81 -1.96 -0.51
CA ILE A 113 -9.62 -1.93 -1.73
C ILE A 113 -8.84 -1.25 -2.86
N SER A 114 -8.16 -0.13 -2.58
CA SER A 114 -7.32 0.55 -3.56
C SER A 114 -6.19 -0.36 -4.07
N GLY A 115 -5.44 -1.02 -3.18
CA GLY A 115 -4.37 -1.95 -3.57
C GLY A 115 -4.88 -3.14 -4.41
N LEU A 116 -5.99 -3.77 -4.01
CA LEU A 116 -6.61 -4.85 -4.79
C LEU A 116 -7.12 -4.35 -6.16
N SER A 117 -7.63 -3.12 -6.21
CA SER A 117 -8.10 -2.53 -7.46
C SER A 117 -6.96 -2.23 -8.42
N MET A 118 -5.77 -1.83 -7.92
CA MET A 118 -4.57 -1.71 -8.75
C MET A 118 -4.18 -3.05 -9.41
N HIS A 119 -4.23 -4.15 -8.65
CA HIS A 119 -4.01 -5.47 -9.24
C HIS A 119 -5.06 -5.79 -10.31
N GLY A 120 -6.33 -5.43 -10.06
CA GLY A 120 -7.43 -5.53 -11.04
C GLY A 120 -7.15 -4.75 -12.33
N VAL A 121 -6.81 -3.46 -12.24
CA VAL A 121 -6.43 -2.62 -13.40
C VAL A 121 -5.35 -3.31 -14.23
N SER A 122 -4.32 -3.84 -13.58
CA SER A 122 -3.21 -4.50 -14.27
C SER A 122 -3.56 -5.89 -14.84
N SER A 123 -4.62 -6.54 -14.36
CA SER A 123 -5.01 -7.89 -14.76
C SER A 123 -6.11 -7.91 -15.83
N PHE A 124 -6.87 -6.82 -15.93
CA PHE A 124 -7.95 -6.64 -16.91
C PHE A 124 -7.57 -5.49 -17.83
N GLN A 125 -6.83 -5.79 -18.89
CA GLN A 125 -6.42 -4.84 -19.92
C GLN A 125 -7.63 -4.11 -20.52
N PHE A 126 -7.43 -2.84 -20.87
CA PHE A 126 -8.51 -1.98 -21.35
C PHE A 126 -9.10 -2.48 -22.66
N HIS A 127 -8.27 -2.90 -23.63
CA HIS A 127 -8.75 -3.44 -24.90
C HIS A 127 -9.58 -4.74 -24.76
N ASN A 128 -9.26 -5.59 -23.78
CA ASN A 128 -9.93 -6.88 -23.58
C ASN A 128 -11.17 -6.79 -22.69
N ALA A 129 -11.13 -5.93 -21.67
CA ALA A 129 -12.12 -5.91 -20.60
C ALA A 129 -12.41 -4.48 -20.11
N ASN A 130 -12.62 -3.55 -21.06
CA ASN A 130 -12.82 -2.11 -20.84
C ASN A 130 -13.68 -1.78 -19.60
N LEU A 131 -14.92 -2.27 -19.52
CA LEU A 131 -15.81 -1.95 -18.40
C LEU A 131 -15.23 -2.37 -17.05
N VAL A 132 -14.61 -3.55 -16.98
CA VAL A 132 -14.01 -4.08 -15.75
C VAL A 132 -12.77 -3.26 -15.38
N HIS A 133 -11.95 -2.90 -16.37
CA HIS A 133 -10.79 -2.03 -16.20
C HIS A 133 -11.20 -0.68 -15.60
N ILE A 134 -12.19 0.01 -16.19
CA ILE A 134 -12.67 1.31 -15.72
C ILE A 134 -13.20 1.23 -14.28
N ILE A 135 -13.93 0.15 -13.93
CA ILE A 135 -14.41 -0.05 -12.56
C ILE A 135 -13.24 -0.16 -11.58
N PHE A 136 -12.21 -0.95 -11.91
CA PHE A 136 -11.03 -1.07 -11.06
C PHE A 136 -10.22 0.22 -11.01
N ALA A 137 -10.08 0.96 -12.11
CA ALA A 137 -9.41 2.26 -12.13
C ALA A 137 -10.13 3.25 -11.20
N ALA A 138 -11.46 3.36 -11.34
CA ALA A 138 -12.27 4.22 -10.48
C ALA A 138 -12.15 3.84 -8.99
N LEU A 139 -12.18 2.54 -8.66
CA LEU A 139 -11.99 2.06 -7.28
C LEU A 139 -10.57 2.34 -6.75
N PHE A 140 -9.53 2.12 -7.58
CA PHE A 140 -8.15 2.40 -7.21
C PHE A 140 -7.99 3.86 -6.78
N PHE A 141 -8.42 4.80 -7.64
CA PHE A 141 -8.31 6.23 -7.38
C PHE A 141 -9.20 6.70 -6.24
N LEU A 142 -10.49 6.34 -6.24
CA LEU A 142 -11.43 6.80 -5.22
C LEU A 142 -11.08 6.27 -3.83
N CYS A 143 -10.85 4.96 -3.68
CA CYS A 143 -10.49 4.38 -2.39
C CYS A 143 -9.08 4.80 -1.97
N GLY A 144 -8.15 5.00 -2.92
CA GLY A 144 -6.84 5.56 -2.67
C GLY A 144 -6.94 6.97 -2.08
N PHE A 145 -7.70 7.85 -2.73
CA PHE A 145 -7.96 9.20 -2.26
C PHE A 145 -8.57 9.24 -0.85
N ILE A 146 -9.60 8.43 -0.60
CA ILE A 146 -10.23 8.32 0.72
C ILE A 146 -9.22 7.82 1.76
N TYR A 147 -8.39 6.83 1.41
CA TYR A 147 -7.30 6.38 2.29
C TYR A 147 -6.35 7.52 2.62
N LEU A 148 -5.81 8.24 1.63
CA LEU A 148 -4.90 9.38 1.82
C LEU A 148 -5.49 10.44 2.77
N LEU A 149 -6.76 10.81 2.55
CA LEU A 149 -7.48 11.79 3.37
C LEU A 149 -7.65 11.31 4.81
N THR A 150 -8.23 10.13 4.98
CA THR A 150 -8.53 9.56 6.31
C THR A 150 -7.25 9.26 7.10
N GLN A 151 -6.20 8.80 6.42
CA GLN A 151 -4.90 8.53 6.99
C GLN A 151 -4.21 9.80 7.48
N THR A 152 -4.27 10.89 6.71
CA THR A 152 -3.75 12.20 7.14
C THR A 152 -4.52 12.77 8.34
N ILE A 153 -5.84 12.58 8.38
CA ILE A 153 -6.66 12.98 9.53
C ILE A 153 -6.27 12.19 10.79
N LEU A 154 -6.03 10.89 10.66
CA LEU A 154 -5.57 10.03 11.76
C LEU A 154 -4.20 10.50 12.25
N ASP A 155 -3.24 10.65 11.34
CA ASP A 155 -1.88 11.07 11.67
C ASP A 155 -1.85 12.40 12.44
N ASN A 156 -2.63 13.40 12.00
CA ASN A 156 -2.73 14.69 12.70
C ASN A 156 -3.39 14.60 14.09
N LYS A 157 -4.18 13.55 14.36
CA LYS A 157 -4.88 13.36 15.64
C LYS A 157 -4.12 12.49 16.62
N THR A 158 -3.26 11.60 16.12
CA THR A 158 -2.67 10.52 16.93
C THR A 158 -1.16 10.58 16.98
N SER A 159 -0.51 11.27 16.03
CA SER A 159 0.96 11.32 15.97
C SER A 159 1.48 12.70 16.34
N ASN A 160 2.20 12.77 17.46
CA ASN A 160 2.89 14.00 17.88
C ASN A 160 4.27 14.16 17.24
N ASN A 161 4.79 13.12 16.59
CA ASN A 161 6.18 13.06 16.13
C ASN A 161 6.34 13.24 14.62
N ILE A 162 5.26 13.41 13.84
CA ILE A 162 5.38 13.66 12.40
C ILE A 162 5.85 15.10 12.17
N PRO A 163 6.98 15.32 11.47
CA PRO A 163 7.48 16.66 11.16
C PRO A 163 6.46 17.46 10.36
N LEU A 164 6.34 18.76 10.66
CA LEU A 164 5.42 19.68 9.98
C LEU A 164 5.60 19.65 8.45
N LYS A 165 6.85 19.57 7.97
CA LYS A 165 7.16 19.47 6.53
C LYS A 165 6.48 18.27 5.88
N ILE A 166 6.49 17.10 6.53
CA ILE A 166 5.86 15.88 6.03
C ILE A 166 4.34 16.03 6.03
N SER A 167 3.76 16.60 7.10
CA SER A 167 2.31 16.88 7.16
C SER A 167 1.85 17.83 6.05
N ILE A 168 2.64 18.88 5.74
CA ILE A 168 2.36 19.80 4.63
C ILE A 168 2.42 19.06 3.29
N ILE A 169 3.47 18.28 3.04
CA ILE A 169 3.61 17.49 1.80
C ILE A 169 2.42 16.55 1.61
N ARG A 170 1.99 15.83 2.65
CA ARG A 170 0.82 14.95 2.60
C ARG A 170 -0.46 15.69 2.19
N LYS A 171 -0.69 16.89 2.72
CA LYS A 171 -1.85 17.72 2.36
C LYS A 171 -1.79 18.18 0.90
N ILE A 172 -0.61 18.59 0.42
CA ILE A 172 -0.40 18.96 -0.99
C ILE A 172 -0.70 17.76 -1.90
N LEU A 173 -0.16 16.58 -1.56
CA LEU A 173 -0.38 15.35 -2.33
C LEU A 173 -1.86 14.94 -2.34
N ILE A 174 -2.61 15.12 -1.25
CA ILE A 174 -4.07 14.94 -1.26
C ILE A 174 -4.72 15.88 -2.27
N CYS A 175 -4.38 17.17 -2.25
CA CYS A 175 -4.95 18.14 -3.19
C CYS A 175 -4.64 17.78 -4.66
N ILE A 176 -3.40 17.35 -4.94
CA ILE A 176 -3.00 16.88 -6.28
C ILE A 176 -3.77 15.61 -6.65
N SER A 177 -3.93 14.67 -5.71
CA SER A 177 -4.63 13.42 -5.98
C SER A 177 -6.08 13.63 -6.40
N CYS A 178 -6.75 14.71 -5.95
CA CYS A 178 -8.11 15.08 -6.40
C CYS A 178 -8.26 15.21 -7.93
N LEU A 179 -7.16 15.40 -8.67
CA LEU A 179 -7.16 15.42 -10.14
C LEU A 179 -7.71 14.13 -10.75
N PHE A 180 -7.77 13.03 -9.99
CA PHE A 180 -8.45 11.80 -10.44
C PHE A 180 -9.92 12.06 -10.84
N ILE A 181 -10.60 13.02 -10.20
CA ILE A 181 -11.99 13.38 -10.54
C ILE A 181 -12.03 14.00 -11.95
N ALA A 182 -11.06 14.87 -12.25
CA ALA A 182 -10.93 15.47 -13.58
C ALA A 182 -10.65 14.39 -14.61
N TYR A 183 -9.69 13.48 -14.35
CA TYR A 183 -9.41 12.30 -15.18
C TYR A 183 -10.68 11.50 -15.51
N ILE A 184 -11.46 11.10 -14.49
CA ILE A 184 -12.66 10.27 -14.69
C ILE A 184 -13.70 10.96 -15.58
N ILE A 185 -13.78 12.29 -15.54
CA ILE A 185 -14.70 13.07 -16.37
C ILE A 185 -14.12 13.25 -17.77
N THR A 186 -12.85 13.66 -17.88
CA THR A 186 -12.24 14.09 -19.16
C THR A 186 -11.86 12.93 -20.06
N GLN A 187 -11.68 11.71 -19.54
CA GLN A 187 -11.34 10.53 -20.35
C GLN A 187 -12.38 10.20 -21.43
N PHE A 188 -13.59 10.78 -21.36
CA PHE A 188 -14.63 10.60 -22.37
C PHE A 188 -14.69 11.74 -23.42
N PHE A 189 -13.84 12.75 -23.29
CA PHE A 189 -13.92 13.98 -24.09
C PHE A 189 -12.57 14.51 -24.60
N ILE A 190 -11.48 14.37 -23.82
CA ILE A 190 -10.18 15.01 -24.09
C ILE A 190 -9.04 14.07 -23.62
N ASP A 191 -8.57 13.21 -24.52
CA ASP A 191 -7.69 12.09 -24.17
C ASP A 191 -6.35 12.54 -23.56
N ASN A 192 -5.58 13.37 -24.27
CA ASN A 192 -4.27 13.85 -23.78
C ASN A 192 -4.34 14.54 -22.41
N LEU A 193 -5.42 15.28 -22.13
CA LEU A 193 -5.58 15.97 -20.85
C LEU A 193 -5.95 15.00 -19.72
N ALA A 194 -6.77 14.01 -20.03
CA ALA A 194 -7.13 12.96 -19.09
C ALA A 194 -5.92 12.08 -18.75
N ALA A 195 -5.07 11.75 -19.71
CA ALA A 195 -3.81 11.02 -19.48
C ALA A 195 -2.89 11.78 -18.49
N ILE A 196 -2.74 13.09 -18.67
CA ILE A 196 -1.99 13.93 -17.72
C ILE A 196 -2.58 13.85 -16.30
N PHE A 197 -3.90 13.93 -16.17
CA PHE A 197 -4.56 13.85 -14.87
C PHE A 197 -4.43 12.47 -14.24
N GLU A 198 -4.50 11.39 -15.01
CA GLU A 198 -4.26 10.04 -14.54
C GLU A 198 -2.84 9.91 -13.98
N ILE A 199 -1.83 10.30 -14.78
CA ILE A 199 -0.41 10.22 -14.40
C ILE A 199 -0.14 11.00 -13.12
N ILE A 200 -0.56 12.27 -13.07
CA ILE A 200 -0.31 13.14 -11.91
C ILE A 200 -1.01 12.60 -10.66
N SER A 201 -2.25 12.16 -10.78
CA SER A 201 -3.00 11.63 -9.64
C SER A 201 -2.40 10.30 -9.15
N ALA A 202 -2.02 9.38 -10.04
CA ALA A 202 -1.38 8.12 -9.67
C ALA A 202 -0.02 8.35 -8.98
N LEU A 203 0.83 9.20 -9.57
CA LEU A 203 2.12 9.58 -8.97
C LEU A 203 1.95 10.21 -7.59
N SER A 204 0.92 11.03 -7.38
CA SER A 204 0.66 11.63 -6.08
C SER A 204 0.29 10.60 -5.00
N ILE A 205 -0.42 9.52 -5.36
CA ILE A 205 -0.73 8.40 -4.45
C ILE A 205 0.55 7.66 -4.07
N PHE A 206 1.40 7.32 -5.04
CA PHE A 206 2.69 6.67 -4.76
C PHE A 206 3.61 7.57 -3.93
N ALA A 207 3.72 8.85 -4.28
CA ALA A 207 4.51 9.82 -3.52
C ALA A 207 3.99 9.96 -2.08
N TYR A 208 2.67 9.89 -1.87
CA TYR A 208 2.10 9.92 -0.52
C TYR A 208 2.58 8.74 0.32
N ILE A 209 2.60 7.54 -0.25
CA ILE A 209 3.10 6.34 0.45
C ILE A 209 4.58 6.46 0.81
N ILE A 210 5.39 7.04 -0.07
CA ILE A 210 6.81 7.33 0.19
C ILE A 210 6.97 8.22 1.42
N THR A 211 6.04 9.13 1.71
CA THR A 211 6.13 9.96 2.91
C THR A 211 6.09 9.17 4.22
N PHE A 212 5.69 7.88 4.21
CA PHE A 212 5.76 7.01 5.39
C PHE A 212 7.19 6.61 5.77
N PHE A 213 8.20 6.96 4.96
CA PHE A 213 9.61 6.68 5.25
C PHE A 213 10.03 7.13 6.64
N TYR A 214 9.57 8.31 7.06
CA TYR A 214 9.91 8.85 8.37
C TYR A 214 9.38 7.98 9.51
N GLU A 215 8.11 7.56 9.46
CA GLU A 215 7.58 6.66 10.48
C GLU A 215 8.27 5.29 10.41
N PHE A 216 8.44 4.74 9.21
CA PHE A 216 8.96 3.39 9.00
C PHE A 216 10.46 3.27 9.34
N SER A 217 11.24 4.34 9.23
CA SER A 217 12.65 4.37 9.64
C SER A 217 12.82 4.33 11.17
N ASN A 218 11.82 4.81 11.90
CA ASN A 218 11.84 4.93 13.35
C ASN A 218 11.23 3.70 14.05
N LEU A 219 10.88 2.65 13.30
CA LEU A 219 10.18 1.48 13.80
C LEU A 219 11.00 0.20 13.63
N THR A 220 10.86 -0.70 14.60
CA THR A 220 11.36 -2.08 14.53
C THR A 220 10.22 -3.03 14.84
N LEU A 221 9.92 -3.93 13.91
CA LEU A 221 8.91 -4.97 14.11
C LEU A 221 9.58 -6.19 14.75
N ASN A 222 9.09 -6.60 15.92
CA ASN A 222 9.55 -7.78 16.63
C ASN A 222 8.56 -8.93 16.39
N ILE A 223 9.02 -9.98 15.71
CA ILE A 223 8.22 -11.21 15.52
C ILE A 223 8.67 -12.22 16.56
N GLU A 224 7.77 -12.61 17.46
CA GLU A 224 8.00 -13.58 18.52
C GLU A 224 7.34 -14.92 18.17
N PHE A 225 8.13 -15.98 18.07
CA PHE A 225 7.62 -17.33 17.92
C PHE A 225 7.56 -18.03 19.28
N ASN A 226 6.37 -18.50 19.67
CA ASN A 226 6.17 -19.28 20.88
C ASN A 226 6.00 -20.77 20.53
N LYS A 227 7.02 -21.60 20.83
CA LYS A 227 6.95 -23.06 20.70
C LYS A 227 6.72 -23.73 22.06
N PRO A 228 5.68 -24.59 22.20
CA PRO A 228 5.54 -25.40 23.40
C PRO A 228 6.62 -26.49 23.43
N ILE A 229 7.39 -26.57 24.52
CA ILE A 229 8.37 -27.65 24.70
C ILE A 229 7.60 -28.92 25.10
N LYS A 230 7.61 -29.95 24.25
CA LYS A 230 7.23 -31.31 24.66
C LYS A 230 8.24 -31.77 25.71
N LYS A 231 7.78 -31.98 26.95
CA LYS A 231 8.58 -32.73 27.93
C LYS A 231 8.85 -34.11 27.32
N LEU A 232 10.10 -34.41 27.00
CA LEU A 232 10.53 -35.79 26.87
C LEU A 232 10.33 -36.40 28.25
N ASN A 233 9.39 -37.33 28.37
CA ASN A 233 9.24 -38.13 29.57
C ASN A 233 10.58 -38.86 29.77
N ALA A 234 11.31 -38.47 30.81
CA ALA A 234 12.36 -39.30 31.37
C ALA A 234 11.68 -40.51 32.06
N SER A 235 11.15 -41.45 31.25
CA SER A 235 10.80 -42.79 31.71
C SER A 235 11.93 -43.72 31.32
N GLY A 236 12.95 -43.78 32.16
CA GLY A 236 14.06 -44.69 32.02
C GLY A 236 15.01 -44.47 33.18
N TYR A 237 15.10 -45.46 34.05
CA TYR A 237 15.87 -45.52 35.31
C TYR A 237 15.11 -45.13 36.58
N CYS A 238 14.31 -46.08 37.06
CA CYS A 238 14.16 -46.34 38.50
C CYS A 238 14.06 -47.86 38.72
N ASN A 239 15.11 -48.41 39.32
CA ASN A 239 15.18 -49.54 40.25
C ASN A 239 14.61 -50.92 39.86
N ILE A 240 15.53 -51.85 39.56
CA ILE A 240 15.36 -53.26 39.89
C ILE A 240 16.06 -53.47 41.24
N GLU A 241 15.28 -53.65 42.30
CA GLU A 241 15.72 -54.26 43.55
C GLU A 241 14.89 -55.54 43.79
N ASN A 242 15.61 -56.59 44.19
CA ASN A 242 15.19 -57.76 44.98
C ASN A 242 14.30 -58.83 44.33
N ASN A 243 14.96 -59.92 43.90
CA ASN A 243 14.78 -61.27 44.48
C ASN A 243 16.00 -62.15 44.21
#